data_AF-A0A2H6N0L3-F1
#
_entry.id   AF-A0A2H6N0L3-F1
#
_cell.length_a   1.000
_cell.length_b   1.000
_cell.length_c   1.000
_cell.angle_alpha   90.00
_cell.angle_beta   90.00
_cell.angle_gamma   90.00
#
_symmetry.space_group_name_H-M   'P 1'
#
loop_
_entity.id
_entity.type
_entity.pdbx_description
1 polymer ?
#
loop_
_entity_poly.entity_id
_entity_poly.type
_entity_poly.pdbx_seq_one_letter_code
_entity_poly.pdbx_strand_id
1 'polypeptide(L)'
;NIYCRAMGTLLNTALVEIISRVMALEDISAENADRLHVLCKTVVDEGPWIFVPLPEEKENRHFQEEVPVYVPKWMMFQELMLVLQASLQEIVDRWAGSKGPLATEFSPSEVKNLIRALFQNTERRAAALASIK
;
A
#
# COMPACT_ATOMS: atom_id res chain seq x y z
N ASN A 1 -22.70 -9.94 -2.29
CA ASN A 1 -22.48 -10.16 -3.74
C ASN A 1 -21.44 -11.26 -3.94
N ILE A 2 -21.76 -12.38 -4.62
CA ILE A 2 -20.82 -13.51 -4.83
C ILE A 2 -19.70 -13.13 -5.79
N TYR A 3 -20.03 -12.41 -6.87
CA TYR A 3 -19.07 -11.93 -7.86
C TYR A 3 -18.00 -11.04 -7.21
N CYS A 4 -18.41 -10.02 -6.44
CA CYS A 4 -17.46 -9.13 -5.77
C CYS A 4 -16.57 -9.87 -4.77
N ARG A 5 -17.07 -10.91 -4.09
CA ARG A 5 -16.24 -11.73 -3.20
C ARG A 5 -15.20 -12.52 -3.99
N ALA A 6 -15.55 -13.09 -5.14
CA ALA A 6 -14.62 -13.83 -5.98
C ALA A 6 -13.54 -12.92 -6.57
N MET A 7 -13.94 -11.81 -7.20
CA MET A 7 -13.01 -10.83 -7.78
C MET A 7 -12.16 -10.16 -6.69
N GLY A 8 -12.77 -9.80 -5.57
CA GLY A 8 -12.06 -9.23 -4.43
C GLY A 8 -11.05 -10.19 -3.82
N THR A 9 -11.37 -11.49 -3.73
CA THR A 9 -10.40 -12.52 -3.31
C THR A 9 -9.20 -12.58 -4.26
N LEU A 10 -9.46 -12.61 -5.57
CA LEU A 10 -8.40 -12.65 -6.58
C LEU A 10 -7.48 -11.44 -6.49
N LEU A 11 -8.05 -10.22 -6.45
CA LEU A 11 -7.30 -8.99 -6.31
C LEU A 11 -6.52 -8.98 -4.99
N ASN A 12 -7.16 -9.36 -3.88
CA ASN A 12 -6.50 -9.44 -2.58
C ASN A 12 -5.30 -10.40 -2.59
N THR A 13 -5.42 -11.57 -3.22
CA THR A 13 -4.30 -12.52 -3.36
C THR A 13 -3.12 -11.88 -4.12
N ALA A 14 -3.40 -11.16 -5.21
CA ALA A 14 -2.35 -10.43 -5.94
C ALA A 14 -1.70 -9.35 -5.07
N LEU A 15 -2.50 -8.56 -4.33
CA LEU A 15 -1.97 -7.52 -3.45
C LEU A 15 -1.11 -8.10 -2.32
N VAL A 16 -1.54 -9.20 -1.69
CA VAL A 16 -0.75 -9.89 -0.65
C VAL A 16 0.62 -10.28 -1.20
N GLU A 17 0.66 -10.85 -2.40
CA GLU A 17 1.92 -11.26 -3.01
C GLU A 17 2.80 -10.05 -3.35
N ILE A 18 2.25 -9.00 -3.97
CA ILE A 18 3.02 -7.80 -4.32
C ILE A 18 3.58 -7.13 -3.06
N ILE A 19 2.75 -6.94 -2.02
CA ILE A 19 3.19 -6.36 -0.74
C ILE A 19 4.32 -7.20 -0.17
N SER A 20 4.15 -8.53 -0.10
CA SER A 20 5.16 -9.42 0.46
C SER A 20 6.50 -9.33 -0.30
N ARG A 21 6.46 -9.27 -1.64
CA ARG A 21 7.67 -9.18 -2.47
C ARG A 21 8.36 -7.83 -2.34
N VAL A 22 7.62 -6.73 -2.27
CA VAL A 22 8.20 -5.40 -2.04
C VAL A 22 8.81 -5.30 -0.64
N MET A 23 8.11 -5.80 0.39
CA MET A 23 8.59 -5.82 1.77
C MET A 23 9.84 -6.68 2.00
N ALA A 24 10.10 -7.64 1.10
CA ALA A 24 11.28 -8.50 1.15
C ALA A 24 12.53 -7.87 0.49
N LEU A 25 12.40 -6.73 -0.20
CA LEU A 25 13.53 -6.03 -0.79
C LEU A 25 14.33 -5.31 0.32
N GLU A 26 15.63 -5.60 0.39
CA GLU A 26 16.52 -5.00 1.39
C GLU A 26 17.03 -3.61 0.98
N ASP A 27 17.09 -3.33 -0.34
CA ASP A 27 17.53 -2.07 -0.91
C ASP A 27 16.70 -1.74 -2.15
N ILE A 28 16.14 -0.53 -2.18
CA ILE A 28 15.29 -0.01 -3.25
C ILE A 28 15.85 1.36 -3.62
N SER A 29 16.50 1.44 -4.78
CA SER A 29 16.95 2.73 -5.32
C SER A 29 15.76 3.66 -5.60
N ALA A 30 15.99 4.98 -5.59
CA ALA A 30 14.95 5.95 -5.89
C ALA A 30 14.25 5.68 -7.24
N GLU A 31 15.03 5.35 -8.28
CA GLU A 31 14.48 4.98 -9.59
C GLU A 31 13.58 3.74 -9.54
N ASN A 32 13.97 2.71 -8.77
CA ASN A 32 13.14 1.52 -8.62
C ASN A 32 11.89 1.81 -7.77
N ALA A 33 11.98 2.69 -6.77
CA ALA A 33 10.84 3.15 -5.98
C ALA A 33 9.82 3.88 -6.87
N ASP A 34 10.28 4.75 -7.78
CA ASP A 34 9.44 5.44 -8.77
C ASP A 34 8.73 4.43 -9.69
N ARG A 35 9.47 3.45 -10.22
CA ARG A 35 8.89 2.41 -11.09
C ARG A 35 7.88 1.53 -10.36
N LEU A 36 8.19 1.11 -9.13
CA LEU A 36 7.27 0.34 -8.30
C LEU A 36 6.01 1.14 -7.96
N HIS A 37 6.16 2.44 -7.66
CA HIS A 37 5.02 3.31 -7.43
C HIS A 37 4.08 3.37 -8.64
N VAL A 38 4.61 3.52 -9.86
CA VAL A 38 3.80 3.52 -11.09
C VAL A 38 3.03 2.21 -11.27
N LEU A 39 3.67 1.06 -10.99
CA LEU A 39 3.00 -0.24 -11.03
C LEU A 39 1.90 -0.35 -9.98
N CYS A 40 2.18 0.04 -8.73
CA CYS A 40 1.17 0.07 -7.67
C CYS A 40 0.01 1.00 -7.99
N LYS A 41 0.30 2.19 -8.54
CA LYS A 41 -0.70 3.16 -8.96
C LYS A 41 -1.61 2.60 -10.05
N THR A 42 -1.06 1.90 -11.02
CA THR A 42 -1.85 1.22 -12.06
C THR A 42 -2.84 0.23 -11.43
N VAL A 43 -2.39 -0.57 -10.45
CA VAL A 43 -3.27 -1.51 -9.75
C VAL A 43 -4.33 -0.79 -8.91
N VAL A 44 -4.01 0.34 -8.29
CA VAL A 44 -4.98 1.14 -7.51
C VAL A 44 -6.01 1.81 -8.42
N ASP A 45 -5.58 2.33 -9.56
CA ASP A 45 -6.46 3.04 -10.49
C ASP A 45 -7.37 2.05 -11.26
N GLU A 46 -6.83 0.88 -11.64
CA GLU A 46 -7.54 -0.14 -12.44
C GLU A 46 -8.33 -1.15 -11.59
N GLY A 47 -7.86 -1.45 -10.38
CA GLY A 47 -8.41 -2.45 -9.48
C GLY A 47 -9.93 -2.31 -9.21
N PRO A 48 -10.47 -1.10 -8.96
CA PRO A 48 -11.90 -0.90 -8.75
C PRO A 48 -12.76 -1.33 -9.95
N TRP A 49 -12.26 -1.19 -11.18
CA TRP A 49 -13.06 -1.43 -12.39
C TRP A 49 -13.40 -2.90 -12.62
N ILE A 50 -12.77 -3.83 -11.89
CA ILE A 50 -13.11 -5.26 -11.95
C ILE A 50 -14.42 -5.58 -11.20
N PHE A 51 -14.96 -4.65 -10.41
CA PHE A 51 -16.20 -4.85 -9.65
C PHE A 51 -17.43 -4.48 -10.46
N VAL A 52 -17.79 -5.34 -11.41
CA VAL A 52 -18.95 -5.18 -12.32
C VAL A 52 -20.00 -6.30 -12.16
N PRO A 53 -20.62 -6.46 -10.98
CA PRO A 53 -21.59 -7.53 -10.76
C PRO A 53 -22.92 -7.36 -11.49
N LEU A 54 -23.26 -6.15 -11.94
CA LEU A 54 -24.52 -5.84 -12.63
C LEU A 54 -24.29 -5.59 -14.12
N PRO A 55 -25.26 -5.91 -15.00
CA PRO A 55 -25.13 -5.69 -16.44
C PRO A 55 -25.03 -4.21 -16.84
N GLU A 56 -25.71 -3.32 -16.11
CA GLU A 56 -25.67 -1.88 -16.37
C GLU A 56 -24.46 -1.25 -15.66
N GLU A 57 -23.50 -0.74 -16.42
CA GLU A 57 -22.23 -0.23 -15.88
C GLU A 57 -22.43 0.90 -14.85
N LYS A 58 -23.43 1.77 -15.06
CA LYS A 58 -23.72 2.90 -14.18
C LYS A 58 -24.15 2.47 -12.77
N GLU A 59 -24.72 1.28 -12.64
CA GLU A 59 -25.16 0.73 -11.35
C GLU A 59 -24.01 0.11 -10.55
N ASN A 60 -22.85 -0.11 -11.19
CA ASN A 60 -21.71 -0.76 -10.54
C ASN A 60 -20.86 0.18 -9.67
N ARG A 61 -21.04 1.51 -9.81
CA ARG A 61 -20.19 2.53 -9.17
C ARG A 61 -20.01 2.33 -7.66
N HIS A 62 -21.08 1.97 -6.95
CA HIS A 62 -21.03 1.70 -5.52
C HIS A 62 -20.06 0.56 -5.17
N PHE A 63 -20.02 -0.52 -5.95
CA PHE A 63 -19.11 -1.65 -5.71
C PHE A 63 -17.64 -1.26 -5.99
N GLN A 64 -17.42 -0.33 -6.91
CA GLN A 64 -16.10 0.22 -7.24
C GLN A 64 -15.60 1.21 -6.17
N GLU A 65 -16.50 1.85 -5.44
CA GLU A 65 -16.16 2.71 -4.29
C GLU A 65 -15.92 1.88 -3.01
N GLU A 66 -16.47 0.67 -2.93
CA GLU A 66 -16.37 -0.24 -1.78
C GLU A 66 -15.30 -1.33 -1.90
N VAL A 67 -14.23 -1.11 -2.68
CA VAL A 67 -13.13 -2.09 -2.82
C VAL A 67 -12.60 -2.62 -1.47
N PRO A 68 -12.39 -1.77 -0.43
CA PRO A 68 -11.90 -2.26 0.88
C PRO A 68 -12.81 -3.30 1.55
N VAL A 69 -14.10 -3.34 1.21
CA VAL A 69 -15.06 -4.33 1.75
C VAL A 69 -14.75 -5.73 1.21
N TYR A 70 -14.25 -5.82 -0.02
CA TYR A 70 -13.99 -7.09 -0.71
C TYR A 70 -12.50 -7.44 -0.78
N VAL A 71 -11.62 -6.47 -0.53
CA VAL A 71 -10.16 -6.60 -0.66
C VAL A 71 -9.49 -6.18 0.66
N PRO A 72 -9.31 -7.10 1.61
CA PRO A 72 -8.76 -6.78 2.94
C PRO A 72 -7.41 -6.05 2.93
N LYS A 73 -6.53 -6.32 1.95
CA LYS A 73 -5.21 -5.67 1.83
C LYS A 73 -5.20 -4.39 1.00
N TRP A 74 -6.36 -3.87 0.62
CA TRP A 74 -6.45 -2.65 -0.19
C TRP A 74 -5.79 -1.45 0.47
N MET A 75 -6.13 -1.16 1.74
CA MET A 75 -5.60 0.00 2.45
C MET A 75 -4.09 -0.11 2.67
N MET A 76 -3.61 -1.27 3.13
CA MET A 76 -2.18 -1.57 3.24
C MET A 76 -1.43 -1.38 1.91
N PHE A 77 -2.02 -1.79 0.78
CA PHE A 77 -1.42 -1.59 -0.54
C PHE A 77 -1.37 -0.11 -0.95
N GLN A 78 -2.42 0.66 -0.67
CA GLN A 78 -2.43 2.11 -0.91
C GLN A 78 -1.39 2.83 -0.05
N GLU A 79 -1.25 2.46 1.23
CA GLU A 79 -0.20 2.99 2.09
C GLU A 79 1.21 2.65 1.57
N LEU A 80 1.44 1.40 1.13
CA LEU A 80 2.70 1.00 0.51
C LEU A 80 3.03 1.87 -0.70
N MET A 81 2.06 2.05 -1.60
CA MET A 81 2.20 2.89 -2.80
C MET A 81 2.61 4.32 -2.44
N LEU A 82 2.02 4.90 -1.39
CA LEU A 82 2.36 6.24 -0.91
C LEU A 82 3.75 6.28 -0.30
N VAL A 83 4.14 5.28 0.49
CA VAL A 83 5.47 5.19 1.11
C VAL A 83 6.58 5.11 0.06
N LEU A 84 6.37 4.43 -1.07
CA LEU A 84 7.35 4.35 -2.17
C LEU A 84 7.71 5.72 -2.78
N GLN A 85 6.90 6.75 -2.56
CA GLN A 85 7.15 8.13 -3.04
C GLN A 85 7.31 9.15 -1.90
N ALA A 86 7.13 8.72 -0.65
CA ALA A 86 7.18 9.61 0.48
C ALA A 86 8.63 9.92 0.87
N SER A 87 8.85 11.13 1.36
CA SER A 87 10.04 11.50 2.13
C SER A 87 10.03 10.86 3.52
N LEU A 88 11.20 10.82 4.19
CA LEU A 88 11.29 10.35 5.58
C LEU A 88 10.33 11.11 6.52
N GLN A 89 10.17 12.42 6.33
CA GLN A 89 9.28 13.23 7.16
C GLN A 89 7.82 12.83 6.94
N GLU A 90 7.40 12.66 5.69
CA GLU A 90 6.04 12.21 5.37
C GLU A 90 5.76 10.82 5.94
N ILE A 91 6.73 9.88 5.91
CA ILE A 91 6.56 8.56 6.54
C ILE A 91 6.35 8.70 8.05
N VAL A 92 7.12 9.57 8.73
CA VAL A 92 6.96 9.83 10.17
C VAL A 92 5.61 10.49 10.47
N ASP A 93 5.17 11.43 9.64
CA ASP A 93 3.89 12.11 9.79
C ASP A 93 2.72 11.14 9.59
N ARG A 94 2.81 10.23 8.61
CA ARG A 94 1.83 9.16 8.39
C ARG A 94 1.85 8.09 9.48
N TRP A 95 2.98 7.88 10.15
CA TRP A 95 3.05 7.03 11.34
C TRP A 95 2.32 7.68 12.53
N ALA A 96 2.46 9.00 12.69
CA ALA A 96 1.84 9.84 13.72
C ALA A 96 1.92 9.25 15.14
N GLY A 97 3.09 8.71 15.52
CA GLY A 97 3.28 8.10 16.84
C GLY A 97 2.38 6.88 17.09
N SER A 98 2.30 6.00 16.09
CA SER A 98 1.53 4.74 16.12
C SER A 98 0.01 4.93 16.10
N LYS A 99 -0.46 6.10 15.62
CA LYS A 99 -1.88 6.46 15.52
C LYS A 99 -2.31 6.89 14.12
N GLY A 100 -1.36 6.98 13.19
CA GLY A 100 -1.63 7.44 11.83
C GLY A 100 -2.07 6.30 10.90
N PRO A 101 -2.43 6.62 9.65
CA PRO A 101 -2.89 5.63 8.67
C PRO A 101 -1.86 4.53 8.44
N LEU A 102 -0.57 4.87 8.42
CA LEU A 102 0.49 3.87 8.23
C LEU A 102 0.56 2.86 9.39
N ALA A 103 0.29 3.30 10.61
CA ALA A 103 0.30 2.45 11.81
C ALA A 103 -0.93 1.54 11.92
N THR A 104 -1.99 1.85 11.17
CA THR A 104 -3.18 0.97 11.08
C THR A 104 -2.89 -0.24 10.19
N GLU A 105 -2.02 -0.07 9.18
CA GLU A 105 -1.76 -1.08 8.17
C GLU A 105 -0.45 -1.86 8.37
N PHE A 106 0.55 -1.26 9.02
CA PHE A 106 1.88 -1.84 9.21
C PHE A 106 2.32 -1.86 10.68
N SER A 107 3.04 -2.90 11.04
CA SER A 107 3.75 -2.97 12.31
C SER A 107 4.96 -2.02 12.35
N PRO A 108 5.43 -1.63 13.55
CA PRO A 108 6.64 -0.83 13.70
C PRO A 108 7.87 -1.44 13.00
N SER A 109 7.99 -2.77 13.03
CA SER A 109 9.08 -3.49 12.37
C SER A 109 9.03 -3.39 10.84
N GLU A 110 7.83 -3.50 10.26
CA GLU A 110 7.64 -3.40 8.81
C GLU A 110 7.96 -1.99 8.31
N VAL A 111 7.48 -0.95 9.00
CA VAL A 111 7.80 0.44 8.66
C VAL A 111 9.31 0.71 8.76
N LYS A 112 9.97 0.19 9.80
CA LYS A 112 11.44 0.30 9.93
C LYS A 112 12.17 -0.39 8.78
N ASN A 113 11.67 -1.53 8.30
CA ASN A 113 12.27 -2.23 7.17
C ASN A 113 12.10 -1.43 5.88
N LEU A 114 10.91 -0.88 5.61
CA LEU A 114 10.69 0.02 4.47
C LEU A 114 11.61 1.24 4.50
N ILE A 115 11.76 1.88 5.67
CA ILE A 115 12.67 3.03 5.83
C ILE A 115 14.13 2.62 5.52
N ARG A 116 14.55 1.42 5.91
CA ARG A 116 15.91 0.93 5.60
C ARG A 116 16.09 0.65 4.12
N ALA A 117 15.08 0.06 3.48
CA ALA A 117 15.11 -0.27 2.06
C ALA A 117 15.11 0.97 1.16
N LEU A 118 14.38 2.01 1.53
CA LEU A 118 14.20 3.21 0.69
C LEU A 118 15.25 4.31 0.92
N PHE A 119 15.91 4.34 2.08
CA PHE A 119 16.78 5.45 2.46
C PHE A 119 18.18 5.03 2.89
N GLN A 120 19.15 5.78 2.39
CA GLN A 120 20.56 5.65 2.75
C GLN A 120 20.81 5.90 4.25
N ASN A 121 21.87 5.30 4.77
CA ASN A 121 22.23 5.40 6.19
C ASN A 121 22.71 6.82 6.54
N THR A 122 21.81 7.60 7.14
CA THR A 122 22.05 8.99 7.53
C THR A 122 21.50 9.25 8.93
N GLU A 123 21.92 10.33 9.56
CA GLU A 123 21.39 10.76 10.87
C GLU A 123 19.87 10.99 10.82
N ARG A 124 19.37 11.56 9.71
CA ARG A 124 17.93 11.76 9.49
C ARG A 124 17.18 10.43 9.49
N ARG A 125 17.72 9.40 8.82
CA ARG A 125 17.14 8.05 8.83
C ARG A 125 17.16 7.45 10.24
N ALA A 126 18.27 7.59 10.97
CA ALA A 126 18.38 7.08 12.33
C ALA A 126 17.35 7.73 13.27
N ALA A 127 17.13 9.04 13.15
CA ALA A 127 16.10 9.76 13.90
C ALA A 127 14.69 9.27 13.58
N ALA A 128 14.36 9.12 12.29
CA ALA A 128 13.07 8.57 11.87
C ALA A 128 12.84 7.15 12.40
N LEU A 129 13.84 6.26 12.31
CA LEU A 129 13.76 4.90 12.85
C LEU A 129 13.50 4.87 14.37
N ALA A 130 14.06 5.85 15.11
CA ALA A 130 13.86 5.95 16.55
C ALA A 130 12.45 6.44 16.94
N SER A 131 11.77 7.20 16.05
CA SER A 131 10.39 7.65 16.29
C SER A 131 9.31 6.61 16.01
N ILE A 132 9.63 5.56 15.24
CA ILE A 132 8.71 4.44 14.99
C ILE A 132 8.77 3.46 16.18
N LYS A 133 7.69 3.36 16.98
CA LYS A 133 7.61 2.54 18.20
C LYS A 133 6.46 1.55 18.18
#